data_AF-A0A2K9LP50-F1
#
_entry.id   AF-A0A2K9LP50-F1
#
_cell.length_a   1.000
_cell.length_b   1.000
_cell.length_c   1.000
_cell.angle_alpha   90.00
_cell.angle_beta   90.00
_cell.angle_gamma   90.00
#
_symmetry.space_group_name_H-M   'P 1'
#
loop_
_entity.id
_entity.type
_entity.pdbx_description
1 polymer ?
#
loop_
_entity_poly.entity_id
_entity_poly.type
_entity_poly.pdbx_seq_one_letter_code
_entity_poly.pdbx_strand_id
1 'polypeptide(L)'
;MAGYLVGSLLLTWVLCSALNGFIEFAAIREWLDRGKAFVGMILGVFVIAGMMVALSLWGLPGSHLAQDIMTPQQLTMVIRTSIIVNVLFALGYCAFQLRRFWDE
;
A
#
# COMPACT_ATOMS: atom_id res chain seq x y z
N MET A 1 4.50 17.77 -6.93
CA MET A 1 4.51 16.36 -7.38
C MET A 1 5.17 15.44 -6.36
N ALA A 2 6.41 15.70 -5.93
CA ALA A 2 7.12 14.86 -4.96
C ALA A 2 6.37 14.66 -3.64
N GLY A 3 5.76 15.72 -3.07
CA GLY A 3 5.03 15.63 -1.80
C GLY A 3 3.86 14.64 -1.80
N TYR A 4 3.09 14.55 -2.90
CA TYR A 4 1.99 13.59 -3.01
C TYR A 4 2.51 12.15 -3.11
N LEU A 5 3.52 11.93 -3.96
CA LEU A 5 4.16 10.63 -4.12
C LEU A 5 4.74 10.14 -2.79
N VAL A 6 5.50 10.97 -2.09
CA VAL A 6 6.09 10.67 -0.79
C VAL A 6 5.00 10.46 0.28
N GLY A 7 3.97 11.31 0.32
CA GLY A 7 2.86 11.16 1.25
C GLY A 7 2.09 9.85 1.04
N SER A 8 1.82 9.49 -0.22
CA SER A 8 1.16 8.21 -0.55
C SER A 8 2.01 7.01 -0.15
N LEU A 9 3.33 7.08 -0.39
CA LEU A 9 4.27 6.04 0.01
C LEU A 9 4.35 5.87 1.53
N LEU A 10 4.39 6.99 2.28
CA LEU A 10 4.38 6.95 3.74
C LEU A 10 3.10 6.30 4.27
N LEU A 11 1.94 6.64 3.69
CA LEU A 11 0.68 6.02 4.08
C LEU A 11 0.69 4.51 3.78
N THR A 12 1.15 4.10 2.58
CA THR A 12 1.30 2.68 2.22
C THR A 12 2.24 1.96 3.18
N TRP A 13 3.37 2.57 3.54
CA TRP A 13 4.31 2.01 4.49
C TRP A 13 3.71 1.83 5.88
N VAL A 14 2.96 2.81 6.38
CA VAL A 14 2.26 2.73 7.67
C VAL A 14 1.22 1.61 7.66
N LEU A 15 0.41 1.51 6.60
CA LEU A 15 -0.59 0.45 6.47
C LEU A 15 0.03 -0.94 6.39
N CYS A 16 1.10 -1.11 5.61
CA CYS A 16 1.84 -2.37 5.54
C CYS A 16 2.44 -2.75 6.90
N SER A 17 3.02 -1.78 7.62
CA SER A 17 3.58 -2.00 8.96
C SER A 17 2.51 -2.38 9.98
N ALA A 18 1.33 -1.74 9.93
CA ALA A 18 0.19 -2.05 10.77
C ALA A 18 -0.37 -3.46 10.48
N LEU A 19 -0.49 -3.82 9.21
CA LEU A 19 -0.90 -5.17 8.79
C LEU A 19 0.08 -6.23 9.34
N ASN A 20 1.37 -5.97 9.28
CA ASN A 20 2.36 -6.89 9.84
C ASN A 20 2.25 -7.03 11.36
N GLY A 21 2.14 -5.92 12.08
CA GLY A 21 1.93 -5.95 13.53
C GLY A 21 0.65 -6.70 13.92
N PHE A 22 -0.42 -6.57 13.13
CA PHE A 22 -1.68 -7.30 13.34
C PHE A 22 -1.52 -8.81 13.13
N ILE A 23 -0.86 -9.24 12.05
CA ILE A 23 -0.64 -10.66 11.76
C ILE A 23 0.32 -11.30 12.78
N GLU A 24 1.41 -10.61 13.16
CA GLU A 24 2.32 -11.08 14.21
C GLU A 24 1.59 -11.22 15.56
N PHE A 25 0.77 -10.23 15.93
CA PHE A 25 -0.03 -10.29 17.16
C PHE A 25 -1.02 -11.46 17.16
N ALA A 26 -1.70 -11.70 16.04
CA ALA A 26 -2.62 -12.82 15.89
C ALA A 26 -1.91 -14.18 15.88
N ALA A 27 -0.68 -14.25 15.34
CA ALA A 27 0.16 -15.44 15.40
C ALA A 27 0.64 -15.75 16.84
N ILE A 28 1.07 -14.73 17.60
CA ILE A 28 1.49 -14.90 19.01
C ILE A 28 0.33 -15.41 19.89
N ARG A 29 -0.91 -15.02 19.59
CA ARG A 29 -2.10 -15.50 20.29
C ARG A 29 -2.62 -16.85 19.82
N GLU A 30 -1.91 -17.53 18.91
CA GLU A 30 -2.32 -18.78 18.27
C GLU A 30 -3.69 -18.69 17.56
N TRP A 31 -4.12 -17.48 17.19
CA TRP A 31 -5.38 -17.28 16.44
C TRP A 31 -5.22 -17.64 14.96
N LEU A 32 -3.98 -17.65 14.46
CA LEU A 32 -3.65 -17.96 13.07
C LEU A 32 -2.50 -18.95 12.99
N ASP A 33 -2.75 -20.08 12.32
CA ASP A 33 -1.69 -20.98 11.83
C ASP A 33 -0.85 -20.26 10.75
N ARG A 34 0.40 -20.68 10.55
CA ARG A 34 1.31 -20.10 9.54
C ARG A 34 0.67 -19.90 8.17
N GLY A 35 -0.03 -20.92 7.67
CA GLY A 35 -0.69 -20.83 6.36
C GLY A 35 -1.79 -19.76 6.32
N LYS A 36 -2.53 -19.58 7.41
CA LYS A 36 -3.59 -18.56 7.49
C LYS A 36 -3.01 -17.16 7.68
N ALA A 37 -1.94 -17.02 8.47
CA ALA A 37 -1.18 -15.77 8.61
C ALA A 37 -0.63 -15.30 7.25
N PHE A 38 -0.09 -16.25 6.47
CA PHE A 38 0.41 -16.01 5.13
C PHE A 38 -0.68 -15.53 4.16
N VAL A 39 -1.81 -16.25 4.09
CA VAL A 39 -2.94 -15.85 3.25
C VAL A 39 -3.51 -14.50 3.70
N GLY A 40 -3.60 -14.25 5.01
CA GLY A 40 -4.02 -12.97 5.57
C GLY A 40 -3.12 -11.81 5.17
N MET A 41 -1.80 -12.04 5.11
CA MET A 41 -0.83 -11.05 4.66
C MET A 41 -1.02 -10.72 3.18
N ILE A 42 -1.16 -11.73 2.31
CA ILE A 42 -1.42 -11.50 0.87
C ILE A 42 -2.71 -10.70 0.68
N LEU A 43 -3.80 -11.14 1.30
CA LEU A 43 -5.09 -10.46 1.19
C LEU A 43 -5.00 -9.01 1.68
N GLY A 44 -4.35 -8.78 2.83
CA GLY A 44 -4.16 -7.44 3.37
C GLY A 44 -3.38 -6.53 2.42
N VAL A 45 -2.30 -7.03 1.81
CA VAL A 45 -1.52 -6.28 0.82
C VAL A 45 -2.36 -5.91 -0.40
N PHE A 46 -3.17 -6.84 -0.92
CA PHE A 46 -4.08 -6.56 -2.04
C PHE A 46 -5.14 -5.51 -1.69
N VAL A 47 -5.67 -5.55 -0.46
CA VAL A 47 -6.60 -4.53 0.04
C VAL A 47 -5.94 -3.16 0.11
N ILE A 48 -4.71 -3.07 0.65
CA ILE A 48 -3.95 -1.81 0.71
C ILE A 48 -3.69 -1.28 -0.69
N ALA A 49 -3.25 -2.13 -1.63
CA ALA A 49 -3.01 -1.74 -3.02
C ALA A 49 -4.29 -1.21 -3.67
N GLY A 50 -5.43 -1.90 -3.48
CA GLY A 50 -6.73 -1.46 -3.98
C GLY A 50 -7.17 -0.11 -3.39
N MET A 51 -6.99 0.08 -2.08
CA MET A 51 -7.27 1.35 -1.41
C MET A 51 -6.42 2.49 -1.98
N MET A 52 -5.12 2.26 -2.22
CA MET A 52 -4.23 3.27 -2.79
C MET A 52 -4.62 3.65 -4.21
N VAL A 53 -4.97 2.66 -5.04
CA VAL A 53 -5.49 2.91 -6.39
C VAL A 53 -6.76 3.75 -6.32
N ALA A 54 -7.71 3.39 -5.46
CA ALA A 54 -8.95 4.14 -5.28
C ALA A 54 -8.70 5.58 -4.81
N LEU A 55 -7.80 5.77 -3.83
CA LEU A 55 -7.42 7.10 -3.35
C LEU A 55 -6.74 7.94 -4.42
N SER A 56 -5.88 7.34 -5.26
CA SER A 56 -5.24 8.05 -6.37
C SER A 56 -6.22 8.41 -7.49
N LEU A 57 -7.23 7.58 -7.74
CA LEU A 57 -8.25 7.84 -8.76
C LEU A 57 -9.35 8.80 -8.32
N TRP A 58 -9.70 8.84 -7.03
CA TRP A 58 -10.79 9.70 -6.52
C TRP A 58 -10.30 10.91 -5.74
N GLY A 59 -9.26 10.77 -4.91
CA GLY A 59 -8.79 11.85 -4.05
C GLY A 59 -7.97 12.91 -4.78
N LEU A 60 -7.18 12.51 -5.79
CA LEU A 60 -6.29 13.42 -6.51
C LEU A 60 -7.02 14.32 -7.51
N PRO A 61 -7.96 13.81 -8.33
CA PRO A 61 -8.72 14.65 -9.26
C PRO A 61 -9.64 15.66 -8.59
N GLY A 62 -10.15 15.36 -7.39
CA GLY A 62 -11.01 16.27 -6.61
C GLY A 62 -10.24 17.30 -5.77
N SER A 63 -8.90 17.24 -5.76
CA SER A 63 -8.08 18.19 -5.00
C SER A 63 -8.02 19.54 -5.71
N HIS A 64 -8.66 20.56 -5.14
CA HIS A 64 -8.55 21.96 -5.59
C HIS A 64 -7.08 22.39 -5.73
N LEU A 65 -6.24 21.99 -4.79
CA LEU A 65 -4.81 22.32 -4.76
C LEU A 65 -4.02 21.67 -5.91
N ALA A 66 -4.49 20.54 -6.43
CA ALA A 66 -3.86 19.88 -7.57
C ALA A 66 -4.34 20.47 -8.92
N GLN A 67 -5.61 20.88 -8.99
CA GLN A 67 -6.18 21.54 -10.16
C GLN A 67 -5.62 22.96 -10.37
N ASP A 68 -5.32 23.67 -9.28
CA ASP A 68 -4.82 25.05 -9.34
C ASP A 68 -3.33 25.14 -9.76
N ILE A 69 -2.56 24.05 -9.59
CA ILE A 69 -1.09 24.07 -9.72
C ILE A 69 -0.60 23.18 -10.88
N MET A 70 -1.40 22.22 -11.34
CA MET A 70 -0.98 21.25 -12.36
C MET A 70 -1.89 21.27 -13.59
N THR A 71 -1.29 21.05 -14.76
CA THR A 71 -2.08 20.77 -15.96
C THR A 71 -2.73 19.38 -15.86
N PRO A 72 -3.85 19.12 -16.56
CA PRO A 72 -4.52 17.81 -16.53
C PRO A 72 -3.62 16.63 -16.93
N GLN A 73 -2.66 16.87 -17.82
CA GLN A 73 -1.67 15.88 -18.25
C GLN A 73 -0.68 15.55 -17.13
N GLN A 74 -0.18 16.55 -16.41
CA GLN A 74 0.70 16.35 -15.26
C GLN A 74 -0.02 15.63 -14.12
N LEU A 75 -1.28 15.98 -13.86
CA LEU A 75 -2.11 15.33 -12.85
C LEU A 75 -2.27 13.83 -13.16
N THR A 76 -2.62 13.49 -14.40
CA THR A 76 -2.78 12.09 -14.85
C THR A 76 -1.48 11.31 -14.75
N MET A 77 -0.35 11.93 -15.11
CA MET A 77 0.98 11.32 -14.98
C MET A 77 1.32 11.03 -13.52
N VAL A 78 1.08 11.97 -12.61
CA VAL A 78 1.34 11.81 -11.16
C VAL A 78 0.47 10.71 -10.56
N ILE A 79 -0.82 10.64 -10.93
CA ILE A 79 -1.73 9.56 -10.50
C ILE A 79 -1.16 8.21 -10.92
N ARG A 80 -0.82 8.03 -12.20
CA ARG A 80 -0.28 6.77 -12.72
C ARG A 80 1.03 6.38 -12.05
N THR A 81 1.96 7.32 -11.91
CA THR A 81 3.25 7.06 -11.25
C THR A 81 3.06 6.68 -9.78
N SER A 82 2.18 7.37 -9.06
CA SER A 82 1.88 7.04 -7.66
C SER A 82 1.26 5.64 -7.52
N ILE A 83 0.33 5.27 -8.40
CA ILE A 83 -0.24 3.92 -8.41
C ILE A 83 0.85 2.87 -8.61
N ILE A 84 1.68 3.02 -9.64
CA ILE A 84 2.74 2.06 -9.96
C ILE A 84 3.69 1.92 -8.76
N VAL A 85 4.14 3.04 -8.19
CA VAL A 85 5.09 3.06 -7.07
C VAL A 85 4.50 2.41 -5.82
N ASN A 86 3.25 2.72 -5.46
CA ASN A 86 2.61 2.12 -4.29
C ASN A 86 2.35 0.62 -4.47
N VAL A 87 1.95 0.18 -5.67
CA VAL A 87 1.76 -1.25 -5.97
C VAL A 87 3.08 -1.99 -5.90
N LEU A 88 4.16 -1.46 -6.51
CA LEU A 88 5.49 -2.07 -6.43
C LEU A 88 5.99 -2.14 -4.99
N PHE A 89 5.75 -1.10 -4.18
CA PHE A 89 6.11 -1.10 -2.78
C PHE A 89 5.33 -2.15 -1.98
N ALA A 90 4.01 -2.24 -2.19
CA ALA A 90 3.16 -3.23 -1.55
C ALA A 90 3.57 -4.68 -1.92
N LEU A 91 3.90 -4.93 -3.20
CA LEU A 91 4.42 -6.22 -3.67
C LEU A 91 5.79 -6.55 -3.07
N GLY A 92 6.70 -5.57 -3.02
CA GLY A 92 8.02 -5.73 -2.39
C GLY A 92 7.89 -6.06 -0.90
N TYR A 93 6.96 -5.41 -0.20
CA TYR A 93 6.64 -5.71 1.19
C TYR A 93 6.09 -7.13 1.35
N CYS A 94 5.17 -7.54 0.49
CA CYS A 94 4.64 -8.91 0.49
C CYS A 94 5.75 -9.94 0.26
N ALA A 95 6.65 -9.71 -0.70
CA ALA A 95 7.78 -10.59 -1.00
C ALA A 95 8.77 -10.69 0.18
N PHE A 96 9.01 -9.58 0.88
CA PHE A 96 9.83 -9.57 2.09
C PHE A 96 9.22 -10.41 3.22
N GLN A 97 7.91 -10.27 3.44
CA GLN A 97 7.21 -11.03 4.48
C GLN A 97 7.06 -12.52 4.12
N LEU A 98 6.79 -12.82 2.84
CA LEU A 98 6.81 -14.16 2.27
C LEU A 98 8.07 -14.93 2.64
N ARG A 99 9.22 -14.28 2.47
CA ARG A 99 10.52 -14.87 2.83
C ARG A 99 10.61 -15.19 4.32
N ARG A 100 10.13 -14.29 5.18
CA ARG A 100 10.15 -14.49 6.64
C ARG A 100 9.33 -15.70 7.09
N PHE A 101 8.18 -15.95 6.46
CA PHE A 101 7.35 -17.13 6.77
C PHE A 101 7.86 -18.43 6.13
N TRP A 102 8.80 -18.37 5.18
CA TRP A 102 9.39 -19.53 4.51
C TRP A 102 10.69 -20.01 5.17
N ASP A 103 11.51 -19.08 5.69
CA ASP A 103 12.82 -19.40 6.30
C ASP A 103 12.72 -19.91 7.76
N GLU A 104 11.55 -19.86 8.40
CA GLU A 104 11.24 -20.44 9.74
C GLU A 104 10.30 -21.64 9.66
#